data_AF-A0A7V8Y6S3-F1
#
_entry.id   AF-A0A7V8Y6S3-F1
#
_cell.length_a   1.000
_cell.length_b   1.000
_cell.length_c   1.000
_cell.angle_alpha   90.00
_cell.angle_beta   90.00
_cell.angle_gamma   90.00
#
_symmetry.space_group_name_H-M   'P 1'
#
loop_
_entity.id
_entity.type
_entity.pdbx_description
1 polymer ?
#
loop_
_entity_poly.entity_id
_entity_poly.type
_entity_poly.pdbx_seq_one_letter_code
_entity_poly.pdbx_strand_id
1 'polypeptide(L)'
;MAEADHLYFSVRDEGCGFDVAAVESSGLENMADRLAAVAGRFHINSITSKGTTVVGGIPPDLGKRNRERIVKPALDMQRRSS
;
A
#
# COMPACT_ATOMS: atom_id res chain seq x y z
N MET A 1 22.74 7.42 8.24
CA MET A 1 21.31 7.53 7.86
C MET A 1 20.75 6.12 7.88
N ALA A 2 19.86 5.80 8.82
CA ALA A 2 19.17 4.51 8.77
C ALA A 2 18.20 4.57 7.59
N GLU A 3 18.36 3.66 6.63
CA GLU A 3 17.31 3.38 5.67
C GLU A 3 16.07 3.00 6.49
N ALA A 4 14.93 3.65 6.25
CA ALA A 4 13.72 3.31 6.98
C ALA A 4 13.33 1.87 6.61
N ASP A 5 13.33 0.96 7.59
CA ASP A 5 12.77 -0.38 7.42
C ASP A 5 11.35 -0.24 6.82
N HIS A 6 10.99 -1.06 5.84
CA HIS A 6 9.63 -1.12 5.29
C HIS A 6 8.97 -2.44 5.68
N LEU A 7 7.65 -2.42 5.94
CA LEU A 7 6.82 -3.61 6.02
C LEU A 7 6.38 -3.99 4.61
N TYR A 8 6.78 -5.18 4.16
CA TYR A 8 6.46 -5.69 2.83
C TYR A 8 5.29 -6.68 2.83
N PHE A 9 4.55 -6.69 1.74
CA PHE A 9 3.55 -7.70 1.41
C PHE A 9 3.69 -8.13 -0.05
N SER A 10 3.22 -9.34 -0.36
CA SER A 10 3.19 -9.88 -1.72
C SER A 10 1.86 -10.52 -2.05
N VAL A 11 1.37 -10.29 -3.26
CA VAL A 11 0.25 -11.04 -3.87
C VAL A 11 0.81 -11.78 -5.08
N ARG A 12 0.61 -13.10 -5.12
CA ARG A 12 1.06 -13.96 -6.21
C ARG A 12 -0.11 -14.74 -6.78
N ASP A 13 -0.19 -14.77 -8.09
CA ASP A 13 -1.03 -15.68 -8.85
C ASP A 13 -0.19 -16.46 -9.86
N GLU A 14 -0.72 -17.60 -10.32
CA GLU A 14 -0.10 -18.47 -11.33
C GLU A 14 -0.91 -18.45 -12.64
N GLY A 15 -1.60 -17.34 -12.91
CA GLY A 15 -2.44 -17.18 -14.10
C GLY A 15 -1.64 -16.97 -15.39
N CYS A 16 -2.31 -16.45 -16.42
CA CYS A 16 -1.70 -16.25 -17.75
C CYS A 16 -0.61 -15.16 -17.77
N GLY A 17 -0.49 -14.33 -16.73
CA GLY A 17 0.38 -13.16 -16.75
C GLY A 17 0.03 -12.18 -17.89
N PHE A 18 0.79 -11.09 -17.99
CA PHE A 18 0.61 -10.06 -19.00
C PHE A 18 1.88 -9.20 -19.17
N ASP A 19 1.95 -8.44 -20.26
CA ASP A 19 2.97 -7.40 -20.41
C ASP A 19 2.54 -6.15 -19.63
N VAL A 20 3.26 -5.86 -18.55
CA VAL A 20 3.00 -4.72 -17.66
C VAL A 20 3.10 -3.39 -18.41
N ALA A 21 4.00 -3.27 -19.39
CA ALA A 21 4.21 -2.01 -20.11
C ALA A 21 3.15 -1.75 -21.20
N ALA A 22 2.41 -2.79 -21.59
CA ALA A 22 1.41 -2.71 -22.66
C ALA A 22 -0.04 -2.66 -22.16
N VAL A 23 -0.27 -2.72 -20.84
CA VAL A 23 -1.61 -2.75 -20.26
C VAL A 23 -1.97 -1.43 -19.57
N GLU A 24 -3.10 -0.87 -19.95
CA GLU A 24 -3.77 0.19 -19.20
C GLU A 24 -4.63 -0.47 -18.12
N SER A 25 -4.35 -0.20 -16.84
CA SER A 25 -5.03 -0.87 -15.73
C SER A 25 -5.22 0.08 -14.57
N SER A 26 -6.48 0.54 -14.43
CA SER A 26 -6.89 1.35 -13.29
C SER A 26 -6.62 0.67 -11.95
N GLY A 27 -6.60 -0.67 -11.90
CA GLY A 27 -6.25 -1.41 -10.68
C GLY A 27 -4.78 -1.21 -10.28
N LEU A 28 -3.86 -1.34 -11.23
CA LEU A 28 -2.42 -1.18 -10.99
C LEU A 28 -2.07 0.28 -10.69
N GLU A 29 -2.63 1.21 -11.44
CA GLU A 29 -2.48 2.65 -11.23
C GLU A 29 -2.95 3.05 -9.82
N ASN A 30 -4.17 2.63 -9.44
CA ASN A 30 -4.69 2.89 -8.09
C ASN A 30 -3.80 2.31 -6.98
N MET A 31 -3.18 1.14 -7.20
CA MET A 31 -2.26 0.55 -6.22
C MET A 31 -0.95 1.34 -6.13
N ALA A 32 -0.37 1.72 -7.26
CA ALA A 32 0.83 2.55 -7.33
C ALA A 32 0.61 3.91 -6.64
N ASP A 33 -0.48 4.59 -6.95
CA ASP A 33 -0.84 5.89 -6.38
C ASP A 33 -1.00 5.83 -4.86
N ARG A 34 -1.71 4.81 -4.36
CA ARG A 34 -1.94 4.63 -2.92
C ARG A 34 -0.64 4.35 -2.18
N LEU A 35 0.26 3.55 -2.75
CA LEU A 35 1.55 3.28 -2.15
C LEU A 35 2.44 4.52 -2.19
N ALA A 36 2.45 5.29 -3.29
CA ALA A 36 3.17 6.55 -3.38
C ALA A 36 2.68 7.57 -2.34
N ALA A 37 1.36 7.68 -2.15
CA ALA A 37 0.74 8.59 -1.18
C ALA A 37 1.15 8.34 0.27
N VAL A 38 1.63 7.14 0.59
CA VAL A 38 2.09 6.76 1.94
C VAL A 38 3.61 6.60 2.05
N ALA A 39 4.35 7.16 1.08
CA ALA A 39 5.80 6.97 0.95
C ALA A 39 6.22 5.49 0.92
N GLY A 40 5.36 4.66 0.33
CA GLY A 40 5.58 3.24 0.13
C GLY A 40 6.32 2.93 -1.18
N ARG A 41 6.54 1.64 -1.40
CA ARG A 41 7.18 1.07 -2.58
C ARG A 41 6.21 0.13 -3.27
N PHE A 42 6.17 0.16 -4.59
CA PHE A 42 5.37 -0.71 -5.41
C PHE A 42 6.26 -1.37 -6.47
N HIS A 43 6.11 -2.67 -6.64
CA HIS A 43 6.75 -3.41 -7.72
C HIS A 43 5.79 -4.47 -8.22
N ILE A 44 5.75 -4.66 -9.53
CA ILE A 44 5.00 -5.71 -10.17
C ILE A 44 5.89 -6.41 -11.18
N ASN A 45 5.82 -7.73 -11.17
CA ASN A 45 6.40 -8.58 -12.19
C ASN A 45 5.31 -9.51 -12.71
N SER A 46 4.95 -9.37 -13.97
CA SER A 46 4.06 -10.29 -14.66
C SER A 46 4.78 -10.87 -15.86
N ILE A 47 4.67 -12.18 -16.02
CA ILE A 47 5.32 -12.90 -17.13
C ILE A 47 4.27 -13.76 -17.78
N THR A 48 4.10 -13.59 -19.09
CA THR A 48 3.16 -14.39 -19.89
C THR A 48 3.40 -15.88 -19.64
N SER A 49 2.31 -16.59 -19.32
CA SER A 49 2.25 -18.00 -18.94
C SER A 49 2.98 -18.40 -17.65
N LYS A 50 3.40 -17.45 -16.79
CA LYS A 50 4.01 -17.75 -15.48
C LYS A 50 3.35 -17.02 -14.31
N GLY A 51 2.23 -16.33 -14.55
CA GLY A 51 1.48 -15.59 -13.54
C GLY A 51 2.03 -14.21 -13.25
N THR A 52 1.55 -13.64 -12.14
CA THR A 52 1.91 -12.29 -11.69
C THR A 52 2.31 -12.29 -10.22
N THR A 53 3.28 -11.45 -9.88
CA THR A 53 3.63 -11.13 -8.49
C THR A 53 3.62 -9.62 -8.31
N VAL A 54 2.82 -9.16 -7.35
CA VAL A 54 2.76 -7.77 -6.90
C VAL A 54 3.39 -7.70 -5.53
N VAL A 55 4.31 -6.75 -5.34
CA VAL A 55 4.98 -6.47 -4.07
C VAL A 55 4.69 -5.03 -3.68
N GLY A 56 4.23 -4.84 -2.45
CA GLY A 56 4.11 -3.52 -1.84
C GLY A 56 4.94 -3.43 -0.56
N GLY A 57 5.47 -2.25 -0.30
CA GLY A 57 6.20 -1.93 0.94
C GLY A 57 5.67 -0.63 1.53
N ILE A 58 5.50 -0.56 2.84
CA ILE A 58 5.07 0.67 3.53
C ILE A 58 5.96 0.95 4.74
N PRO A 59 6.13 2.21 5.15
CA PRO A 59 6.77 2.53 6.41
C PRO A 59 6.05 1.84 7.61
N PRO A 60 6.77 1.22 8.56
CA PRO A 60 6.19 0.45 9.66
C PRO A 60 5.46 1.32 10.68
N ASP A 61 5.77 2.61 10.74
CA ASP A 61 5.12 3.59 11.61
C ASP A 61 3.81 4.14 11.02
N LEU A 62 3.50 3.86 9.75
CA LEU A 62 2.27 4.29 9.08
C LEU A 62 1.03 3.76 9.83
N GLY A 63 1.08 2.52 10.32
CA GLY A 63 0.03 1.93 11.15
C GLY A 63 -0.14 2.63 12.52
N LYS A 64 0.94 3.19 13.08
CA LYS A 64 0.90 3.93 14.36
C LYS A 64 0.21 5.29 14.19
N ARG A 65 0.51 6.00 13.09
CA ARG A 65 -0.13 7.28 12.72
C ARG A 65 -1.64 7.15 12.50
N ASN A 66 -2.11 6.01 12.01
CA ASN A 66 -3.54 5.81 11.76
C ASN A 66 -4.33 5.51 13.05
N ARG A 67 -3.75 4.77 14.00
CA ARG A 67 -4.38 4.47 15.29
C ARG A 67 -4.66 5.73 16.11
N GLU A 68 -3.75 6.70 16.10
CA GLU A 68 -3.90 7.95 16.84
C GLU A 68 -5.04 8.85 16.30
N ARG A 69 -5.33 8.76 15.00
CA ARG A 69 -6.38 9.55 14.34
C ARG A 69 -7.78 8.96 14.52
N ILE A 70 -7.89 7.64 14.74
CA ILE A 70 -9.18 6.96 15.01
C ILE A 70 -9.61 7.18 16.48
N VAL A 71 -8.67 7.34 17.42
CA VAL A 71 -9.00 7.48 18.85
C VAL A 71 -9.30 8.91 19.30
N LYS A 72 -8.71 9.94 18.67
CA LYS A 72 -8.88 11.34 19.10
C LYS A 72 -10.24 12.01 18.82
N PRO A 73 -11.07 11.66 17.80
CA PRO A 73 -12.35 12.34 17.60
C PRO A 73 -13.43 11.94 18.64
N ALA A 74 -13.22 10.86 19.40
CA ALA A 74 -14.19 10.42 20.41
C ALA A 74 -14.03 11.15 21.77
N LEU A 75 -12.83 11.63 22.12
CA LEU A 75 -12.57 12.20 23.45
C LEU A 75 -12.86 13.71 23.56
N ASP A 76 -12.85 14.44 22.45
CA ASP A 76 -13.05 15.90 22.44
C ASP A 76 -14.53 16.33 22.52
N MET A 77 -15.47 15.43 22.23
CA MET A 77 -16.92 15.72 22.33
C MET A 77 -17.41 15.77 23.79
N GLN A 78 -16.76 15.06 24.71
CA GLN A 78 -17.20 14.98 26.12
C GLN A 78 -16.74 16.16 27.00
N ARG A 79 -15.95 17.10 26.47
CA ARG A 79 -15.38 18.22 27.24
C ARG A 79 -15.99 19.59 26.93
N ARG A 80 -16.98 19.67 26.03
CA ARG A 80 -17.63 20.94 25.61
C ARG A 80 -19.00 21.20 26.21
N SER A 81 -19.47 20.35 27.12
CA SER A 81 -20.70 20.54 27.88
C SER A 81 -20.39 20.64 29.37
N SER A 82 -19.76 21.76 29.76
CA SER A 82 -19.69 22.25 31.14
C SER A 82 -19.75 23.76 31.11
#